data_AF-A0A523N1B0-F1
#
_entry.id   AF-A0A523N1B0-F1
#
_cell.length_a   1.000
_cell.length_b   1.000
_cell.length_c   1.000
_cell.angle_alpha   90.00
_cell.angle_beta   90.00
_cell.angle_gamma   90.00
#
_symmetry.space_group_name_H-M   'P 1'
#
loop_
_entity.id
_entity.type
_entity.pdbx_description
1 polymer ?
#
loop_
_entity_poly.entity_id
_entity_poly.type
_entity_poly.pdbx_seq_one_letter_code
_entity_poly.pdbx_strand_id
1 'polypeptide(L)' 'MFEEPFRWMEAISTRHSYVQAKLKKGQPVLAVPYQGGALMMGFTAQPGKIFELYDRIALGSLGHPADVERLRMT' A
#
# COMPACT_ATOMS: atom_id res chain seq x y z
N MET A 1 19.98 -32.52 -2.29
CA MET A 1 19.13 -32.12 -3.45
C MET A 1 17.68 -31.88 -2.99
N PHE A 2 17.49 -30.97 -2.03
CA PHE A 2 16.18 -30.43 -1.56
C PHE A 2 16.29 -28.94 -1.18
N GLU A 3 17.43 -28.31 -1.44
CA GLU A 3 17.71 -26.94 -0.96
C GLU A 3 16.99 -25.88 -1.79
N GLU A 4 16.81 -26.08 -3.09
CA GLU A 4 16.23 -25.04 -3.97
C GLU A 4 14.76 -24.70 -3.64
N PRO A 5 13.84 -25.67 -3.42
CA PRO A 5 12.47 -25.35 -3.00
C PRO A 5 12.41 -24.69 -1.61
N PHE A 6 13.27 -25.12 -0.69
CA PHE A 6 13.34 -24.57 0.66
C PHE A 6 13.85 -23.12 0.65
N ARG A 7 14.91 -22.84 -0.11
CA ARG A 7 15.46 -21.48 -0.27
C ARG A 7 14.48 -20.53 -0.93
N TRP A 8 13.67 -21.02 -1.88
CA TRP A 8 12.59 -20.21 -2.46
C TRP A 8 11.53 -19.86 -1.42
N MET A 9 11.04 -20.84 -0.65
CA MET A 9 10.06 -20.60 0.42
C MET A 9 10.61 -19.63 1.48
N GLU A 10 11.87 -19.79 1.87
CA GLU A 10 12.54 -18.90 2.83
C GLU A 10 12.68 -17.46 2.27
N ALA A 11 13.04 -17.31 0.99
CA ALA A 11 13.13 -16.01 0.34
C ALA A 11 11.76 -15.31 0.25
N ILE A 12 10.69 -16.05 -0.03
CA ILE A 12 9.32 -15.52 -0.03
C ILE A 12 8.89 -15.11 1.37
N SER A 13 9.12 -15.97 2.37
CA SER A 13 8.81 -15.69 3.77
C SER A 13 9.55 -14.44 4.28
N THR A 14 10.83 -14.29 3.91
CA THR A 14 11.65 -13.13 4.25
C THR A 14 11.08 -11.85 3.64
N ARG A 15 10.72 -11.86 2.35
CA ARG A 15 10.13 -10.70 1.67
C ARG A 15 8.77 -10.34 2.24
N HIS A 16 7.91 -11.32 2.50
CA HIS A 16 6.60 -11.12 3.12
C HIS A 16 6.76 -10.44 4.50
N SER A 17 7.63 -11.00 5.34
CA SER A 17 7.90 -10.47 6.69
C SER A 17 8.45 -9.05 6.64
N TYR A 18 9.34 -8.75 5.69
CA TYR A 18 9.87 -7.41 5.45
C TYR A 18 8.77 -6.40 5.10
N VAL A 19 7.91 -6.74 4.13
CA VAL A 19 6.80 -5.87 3.71
C VAL A 19 5.83 -5.65 4.87
N GLN A 20 5.44 -6.71 5.57
CA GLN A 20 4.52 -6.62 6.71
C GLN A 20 5.09 -5.72 7.82
N ALA A 21 6.37 -5.84 8.15
CA ALA A 21 7.02 -5.01 9.15
C ALA A 21 7.06 -3.52 8.75
N LYS A 22 7.25 -3.22 7.46
CA LYS A 22 7.18 -1.86 6.93
C LYS A 22 5.77 -1.29 6.98
N LEU A 23 4.77 -2.06 6.54
CA LEU A 23 3.37 -1.63 6.52
C LEU A 23 2.81 -1.40 7.94
N LYS A 24 3.17 -2.24 8.92
CA LYS A 24 2.75 -2.09 10.33
C LYS A 24 3.12 -0.73 10.94
N LYS A 25 4.19 -0.09 10.46
CA LYS A 25 4.65 1.24 10.92
C LYS A 25 4.05 2.39 10.11
N GLY A 26 3.38 2.10 9.00
CA GLY A 26 2.79 3.11 8.14
C GLY A 26 1.53 3.71 8.76
N GLN A 27 1.31 5.00 8.56
CA GLN A 27 0.03 5.61 8.96
C GLN A 27 -1.06 5.23 7.95
N PRO A 28 -2.21 4.72 8.40
CA PRO A 28 -3.25 4.18 7.53
C PRO A 28 -3.97 5.28 6.73
N VAL A 29 -4.75 4.85 5.76
CA VAL A 29 -5.76 5.65 5.06
C VAL A 29 -7.10 4.94 5.26
N LEU A 30 -8.13 5.69 5.62
CA LEU A 30 -9.50 5.18 5.75
C LEU A 30 -10.33 5.66 4.56
N ALA A 31 -11.23 4.80 4.11
CA ALA A 31 -12.23 5.12 3.11
C ALA A 31 -13.59 4.60 3.59
N VAL A 32 -14.61 5.47 3.59
CA VAL A 32 -15.96 5.14 4.04
C VAL A 32 -16.97 5.58 2.97
N PRO A 33 -17.82 4.67 2.45
CA PRO A 33 -18.87 5.04 1.52
C PRO A 33 -20.01 5.78 2.24
N TYR A 34 -20.66 6.72 1.55
CA TYR A 34 -21.84 7.44 2.02
C TYR A 34 -22.76 7.77 0.84
N GLN A 35 -23.96 8.32 1.10
CA GLN A 35 -24.95 8.57 0.03
C GLN A 35 -24.44 9.46 -1.12
N GLY A 36 -23.52 10.38 -0.82
CA GLY A 36 -22.95 11.30 -1.82
C GLY A 36 -21.65 10.81 -2.47
N GLY A 37 -21.16 9.60 -2.16
CA GLY A 37 -19.90 9.07 -2.71
C GLY A 37 -19.06 8.33 -1.67
N ALA A 38 -17.77 8.66 -1.58
CA ALA A 38 -16.86 8.09 -0.59
C ALA A 38 -16.02 9.18 0.08
N LEU A 39 -15.86 9.09 1.40
CA LEU A 39 -14.95 9.93 2.17
C LEU A 39 -13.62 9.19 2.34
N MET A 40 -12.51 9.79 1.93
CA MET A 40 -11.17 9.26 2.16
C MET A 40 -10.39 10.18 3.09
N MET A 41 -9.71 9.61 4.08
CA MET A 41 -8.97 10.36 5.10
C MET A 41 -7.64 9.69 5.43
N GLY A 42 -6.56 10.48 5.40
CA GLY A 42 -5.23 10.09 5.85
C GLY A 42 -4.91 10.68 7.22
N PHE A 43 -4.09 9.99 8.00
CA PHE A 43 -3.65 10.46 9.33
C PHE A 43 -2.31 11.21 9.29
N THR A 44 -1.98 11.78 8.14
CA THR A 44 -0.71 12.47 7.92
C THR A 44 -0.93 13.76 7.17
N ALA A 45 -0.22 14.81 7.58
CA ALA A 45 -0.19 16.08 6.86
C ALA A 45 0.67 15.99 5.59
N GLN A 46 1.47 14.93 5.44
CA GLN A 46 2.35 14.78 4.29
C GLN A 46 1.55 14.36 3.05
N PRO A 47 1.66 15.10 1.93
CA PRO A 47 0.98 14.73 0.69
C PRO A 47 1.50 13.38 0.17
N GLY A 48 0.68 12.70 -0.63
CA GLY A 48 1.10 11.48 -1.34
C GLY A 48 0.51 10.17 -0.81
N LYS A 49 -0.63 10.23 -0.12
CA LYS A 49 -1.38 9.02 0.30
C LYS A 49 -2.77 8.88 -0.30
N ILE A 50 -3.38 9.99 -0.70
CA ILE A 50 -4.69 10.00 -1.36
C ILE A 50 -4.51 10.73 -2.67
N PHE A 51 -4.91 10.09 -3.76
CA PHE A 51 -4.75 10.61 -5.12
C PHE A 51 -6.06 10.44 -5.89
N GLU A 52 -6.34 11.39 -6.78
CA GLU A 52 -7.31 11.21 -7.84
C GLU A 52 -6.64 10.45 -8.99
N LEU A 53 -7.23 9.33 -9.43
CA LEU A 53 -6.74 8.58 -10.58
C LEU A 53 -7.50 8.94 -11.85
N TYR A 54 -8.82 9.13 -11.74
CA TYR A 54 -9.70 9.46 -12.85
C TYR A 54 -11.03 10.01 -12.33
N ASP A 55 -11.92 10.36 -13.25
CA ASP A 55 -13.31 10.70 -12.95
C ASP A 55 -13.93 9.66 -12.02
N ARG A 56 -14.26 10.11 -10.80
CA ARG A 56 -14.89 9.32 -9.74
C ARG A 56 -14.06 8.13 -9.23
N ILE A 57 -12.75 8.10 -9.48
CA ILE A 57 -11.83 7.07 -8.99
C ILE A 57 -10.71 7.74 -8.19
N ALA A 58 -10.61 7.37 -6.91
CA ALA A 58 -9.54 7.81 -6.02
C ALA A 58 -8.77 6.60 -5.45
N LEU A 59 -7.48 6.80 -5.20
CA LEU A 59 -6.56 5.82 -4.64
C LEU A 59 -6.10 6.27 -3.25
N GLY A 60 -6.30 5.41 -2.26
CA GLY A 60 -5.71 5.52 -0.93
C GLY A 60 -4.59 4.51 -0.79
N SER A 61 -3.41 4.94 -0.34
CA SER A 61 -2.23 4.10 -0.31
C SER A 61 -1.58 4.00 1.07
N LEU A 62 -0.92 2.87 1.31
CA LEU A 62 -0.10 2.61 2.49
C LEU A 62 1.21 1.96 2.01
N GLY A 63 2.35 2.58 2.34
CA GLY A 63 3.65 2.06 1.92
C GLY A 63 4.67 3.17 1.79
N HIS A 64 5.77 2.85 1.10
CA HIS A 64 6.81 3.82 0.80
C HIS A 64 6.34 4.77 -0.32
N PRO A 65 6.50 6.10 -0.20
CA PRO A 65 5.97 7.06 -1.18
C PRO A 65 6.41 6.81 -2.62
N ALA A 66 7.69 6.43 -2.84
CA ALA A 66 8.20 6.16 -4.17
C ALA A 66 7.56 4.92 -4.83
N ASP A 67 7.23 3.90 -4.04
CA ASP A 67 6.60 2.68 -4.57
C ASP A 67 5.15 2.93 -4.93
N VAL A 68 4.45 3.69 -4.08
CA VAL A 68 3.07 4.16 -4.33
C VAL A 68 3.01 5.00 -5.59
N GLU A 69 3.94 5.93 -5.76
CA GLU A 69 3.97 6.80 -6.93
C GLU A 69 4.23 5.99 -8.22
N ARG A 70 5.11 4.98 -8.14
CA ARG A 70 5.33 4.04 -9.24
C ARG A 70 4.07 3.26 -9.61
N LEU A 71 3.29 2.82 -8.62
CA LEU A 71 2.00 2.14 -8.84
C LEU A 71 0.95 3.08 -9.45
N ARG A 72 0.97 4.36 -9.07
CA ARG A 72 0.06 5.38 -9.60
C ARG A 72 0.31 5.70 -11.08
N MET A 73 1.56 5.59 -11.53
CA MET A 73 1.99 5.91 -12.90
C MET A 73 1.87 4.75 -13.88
N THR A 74 1.52 3.54 -13.41
CA THR A 74 1.35 2.35 -14.26
C THR A 74 -0.06 2.30 -14.81
#